data_AF-A0A3D4G117-F1
#
_entry.id   AF-A0A3D4G117-F1
#
_cell.length_a   1.000
_cell.length_b   1.000
_cell.length_c   1.000
_cell.angle_alpha   90.00
_cell.angle_beta   90.00
_cell.angle_gamma   90.00
#
_symmetry.space_group_name_H-M   'P 1'
#
loop_
_entity.id
_entity.type
_entity.pdbx_description
1 polymer ?
#
loop_
_entity_poly.entity_id
_entity_poly.type
_entity_poly.pdbx_seq_one_letter_code
_entity_poly.pdbx_strand_id
1 'polypeptide(L)' 'MTNLLNSGVATSTTRYRVRAGDSLWAIARKFGTTVARLREGNGLSSSRILTGQVLDVPIA' A
#
# COMPACT_ATOMS: atom_id res chain seq x y z
N MET A 1 4.51 -12.66 -35.69
CA MET A 1 3.33 -13.02 -34.87
C MET A 1 3.78 -13.93 -33.74
N THR A 2 4.04 -13.38 -32.56
CA THR A 2 3.87 -14.09 -31.27
C THR A 2 3.89 -13.04 -30.16
N ASN A 3 2.78 -12.97 -29.44
CA ASN A 3 2.51 -12.09 -28.31
C ASN A 3 3.11 -12.73 -27.05
N LEU A 4 4.14 -12.12 -26.46
CA LEU A 4 4.70 -12.56 -25.18
C LEU A 4 4.34 -11.53 -24.12
N LEU A 5 3.18 -11.79 -23.50
CA LEU A 5 2.81 -11.47 -22.13
C LEU A 5 3.29 -10.10 -21.63
N ASN A 6 2.43 -9.10 -21.83
CA ASN A 6 2.34 -7.99 -20.90
C ASN A 6 1.99 -8.57 -19.52
N SER A 7 3.00 -8.96 -18.75
CA SER A 7 2.90 -9.17 -17.31
C SER A 7 2.72 -7.81 -16.65
N GLY A 8 1.60 -7.16 -16.94
CA GLY A 8 1.10 -6.08 -16.10
C GLY A 8 0.83 -6.72 -14.76
N VAL A 9 1.77 -6.59 -13.82
CA VAL A 9 1.51 -6.82 -12.41
C VAL A 9 0.38 -5.87 -12.08
N ALA A 10 -0.85 -6.41 -12.07
CA ALA A 10 -2.04 -5.66 -11.73
C ALA A 10 -1.90 -5.31 -10.25
N THR A 11 -1.29 -4.15 -9.96
CA THR A 11 -1.13 -3.63 -8.61
C THR A 11 -2.53 -3.44 -8.06
N SER A 12 -2.97 -4.39 -7.25
CA SER A 12 -4.32 -4.39 -6.72
C SER A 12 -4.33 -3.54 -5.46
N THR A 13 -5.14 -2.49 -5.43
CA THR A 13 -5.20 -1.58 -4.29
C THR A 13 -6.28 -2.04 -3.32
N THR A 14 -5.90 -2.26 -2.06
CA THR A 14 -6.84 -2.57 -0.97
C THR A 14 -6.99 -1.38 -0.05
N ARG A 15 -8.23 -1.03 0.32
CA ARG A 15 -8.48 0.01 1.33
C ARG A 15 -8.35 -0.57 2.74
N TYR A 16 -7.45 0.00 3.53
CA TYR A 16 -7.20 -0.41 4.91
C TYR A 16 -7.51 0.72 5.89
N ARG A 17 -8.29 0.45 6.93
CA ARG A 17 -8.54 1.39 8.02
C ARG A 17 -7.55 1.15 9.15
N VAL A 18 -6.70 2.15 9.41
CA VAL A 18 -5.67 2.15 10.46
C VAL A 18 -6.32 1.94 11.83
N ARG A 19 -5.77 1.00 12.61
CA ARG A 19 -6.20 0.67 13.97
C ARG A 19 -5.24 1.25 15.00
N ALA A 20 -5.65 1.29 16.26
CA ALA A 20 -4.77 1.72 17.34
C ALA A 20 -3.55 0.80 17.43
N GLY A 21 -2.35 1.38 17.48
CA GLY A 21 -1.08 0.64 17.50
C GLY A 21 -0.52 0.28 16.11
N ASP A 22 -1.23 0.56 15.03
CA ASP A 22 -0.68 0.35 13.68
C ASP A 22 0.43 1.36 13.35
N SER A 23 1.37 0.90 12.51
CA SER A 23 2.38 1.73 11.86
C SER A 23 2.40 1.43 10.37
N LEU A 24 2.88 2.38 9.54
CA LEU A 24 3.05 2.12 8.11
C LEU A 24 3.93 0.91 7.84
N TRP A 25 4.94 0.66 8.68
CA TRP A 25 5.80 -0.51 8.53
C TRP A 25 5.06 -1.82 8.78
N ALA A 26 4.27 -1.90 9.85
CA ALA A 26 3.47 -3.09 10.16
C ALA A 26 2.42 -3.35 9.07
N ILE A 27 1.77 -2.29 8.57
CA ILE A 27 0.81 -2.38 7.46
C ILE A 27 1.51 -2.83 6.19
N ALA A 28 2.63 -2.21 5.81
CA ALA A 28 3.38 -2.55 4.60
C ALA A 28 3.76 -4.03 4.59
N ARG A 29 4.31 -4.52 5.70
CA ARG A 29 4.73 -5.91 5.87
C ARG A 29 3.55 -6.88 5.87
N LYS A 30 2.40 -6.49 6.44
CA LYS A 30 1.16 -7.28 6.42
C LYS A 30 0.62 -7.49 5.00
N PHE A 31 0.74 -6.48 4.14
CA PHE A 31 0.17 -6.49 2.78
C PHE A 31 1.21 -6.74 1.68
N GLY A 32 2.46 -7.08 2.03
CA GLY A 32 3.51 -7.35 1.06
C GLY A 32 3.93 -6.13 0.23
N THR A 33 3.76 -4.92 0.77
CA THR A 33 4.12 -3.66 0.10
C THR A 33 5.24 -2.95 0.84
N THR A 34 5.57 -1.71 0.44
CA THR A 34 6.58 -0.89 1.11
C THR A 34 5.99 0.37 1.72
N VAL A 35 6.65 0.90 2.76
CA VAL A 35 6.27 2.18 3.35
C VAL A 35 6.32 3.31 2.31
N ALA A 36 7.28 3.27 1.38
CA ALA A 36 7.37 4.24 0.30
C ALA A 36 6.13 4.21 -0.60
N ARG A 37 5.69 3.02 -1.01
CA ARG A 37 4.46 2.85 -1.82
C ARG A 37 3.20 3.26 -1.08
N LEU A 38 3.09 2.94 0.21
CA LEU A 38 2.00 3.44 1.04
C LEU A 38 1.97 4.97 1.10
N ARG A 39 3.14 5.60 1.26
CA ARG A 39 3.22 7.06 1.34
C ARG A 39 2.87 7.72 0.02
N GLU A 40 3.43 7.22 -1.08
CA GLU A 40 3.19 7.70 -2.44
C GLU A 40 1.71 7.58 -2.81
N GLY A 41 1.10 6.41 -2.56
CA GLY A 41 -0.31 6.16 -2.85
C GLY A 41 -1.30 6.94 -1.99
N ASN A 42 -0.87 7.51 -0.86
CA ASN A 42 -1.73 8.23 0.09
C ASN A 42 -1.31 9.70 0.31
N GLY A 43 -0.37 10.23 -0.48
CA GLY A 43 0.11 11.61 -0.34
C GLY A 43 0.76 11.91 1.02
N LEU A 44 1.36 10.92 1.68
CA LEU A 44 1.91 11.08 3.02
C LEU A 44 3.36 11.60 2.98
N SER A 45 3.58 12.81 3.48
CA SER A 45 4.91 13.42 3.62
C SER A 45 5.75 12.79 4.73
N SER A 46 5.15 12.04 5.65
CA SER A 46 5.83 11.39 6.77
C SER A 46 5.25 10.01 7.07
N SER A 47 5.85 9.29 8.01
CA SER A 47 5.36 7.98 8.47
C SER A 47 4.22 8.07 9.50
N ARG A 48 3.74 9.28 9.79
CA ARG A 48 2.68 9.51 10.78
C ARG A 48 1.33 9.16 10.16
N ILE A 49 0.60 8.27 10.83
CA ILE A 49 -0.77 7.88 10.50
C ILE A 49 -1.65 7.97 11.73
N LEU A 50 -2.94 8.22 11.52
CA LEU A 50 -3.91 8.36 12.60
C LEU A 50 -4.83 7.15 12.65
N THR A 51 -5.23 6.74 13.85
CA THR A 51 -6.26 5.71 14.00
C THR A 51 -7.55 6.16 13.32
N GLY A 52 -8.16 5.25 12.56
CA GLY A 52 -9.35 5.52 11.76
C GLY A 52 -9.07 6.08 10.36
N GLN A 53 -7.84 6.49 10.07
CA GLN A 53 -7.41 6.89 8.72
C GLN A 53 -7.57 5.72 7.75
N VAL A 54 -8.06 6.00 6.54
CA VAL A 54 -8.12 5.01 5.46
C VAL A 54 -6.90 5.20 4.57
N LEU A 55 -6.22 4.09 4.29
CA LEU A 55 -5.07 4.05 3.39
C LEU A 55 -5.39 3.17 2.17
N ASP A 56 -5.04 3.66 1.01
CA ASP A 56 -4.92 2.88 -0.22
C ASP A 56 -3.61 2.10 -0.18
N VAL A 57 -3.71 0.79 -0.04
CA VAL A 57 -2.59 -0.14 0.10
C VAL A 57 -2.37 -0.86 -1.23
N PRO A 58 -1.41 -0.43 -2.06
CA PRO A 58 -1.06 -1.14 -3.28
C PRO A 58 -0.37 -2.45 -2.93
N ILE A 59 -0.97 -3.58 -3.33
CA ILE A 59 -0.33 -4.89 -3.26
C ILE A 59 0.43 -5.13 -4.57
N ALA A 60 1.61 -5.72 -4.45
CA ALA A 60 2.45 -6.13 -5.57
C ALA A 60 2.39 -7.64 -5.75
#